data_AF-A0A955YX48-F1
#
_entry.id   AF-A0A955YX48-F1
#
_cell.length_a   1.000
_cell.length_b   1.000
_cell.length_c   1.000
_cell.angle_alpha   90.00
_cell.angle_beta   90.00
_cell.angle_gamma   90.00
#
_symmetry.space_group_name_H-M   'P 1'
#
loop_
_entity.id
_entity.type
_entity.pdbx_description
1 polymer ?
#
loop_
_entity_poly.entity_id
_entity_poly.type
_entity_poly.pdbx_seq_one_letter_code
_entity_poly.pdbx_strand_id
1 'polypeptide(L)'
;NNGGDVRGKWTSSQVSGGAMSRVEKIGRRWALAVVLLGAFGVFGCGGASAGRGEATGPRDTLEFVPANAFALARVSVASLRKSPYFELLEGHYKDSGEADLELLRIVAGVDHVLLAVSPNGDGGELSATMVVRGDFKPNEVLSFLQAKAKEESGALQVEQRGAYRIVRIDEEVAAVEIGTHTWVVVEPANLDATLARIANPAAGAPVLEALRKESAFGTHDVDVVADMKRSGLSGQVAPGGGPALEEVERVSAHLDLRSGIRGEGTLAFADAARAAAFAEDLRTRLATLRKSQVTTILGLGSVIDGVVVTAAEKDFLVRVDVADAEVQRLIGRLSGMLGMLMAATDTADLP
;
A
#
# COMPACT_ATOMS: atom_id res chain seq x y z
N ASN A 1 4.63 -58.24 -11.33
CA ASN A 1 5.90 -57.60 -11.72
C ASN A 1 5.72 -56.80 -12.99
N ASN A 2 5.56 -55.48 -12.85
CA ASN A 2 6.22 -54.43 -13.65
C ASN A 2 5.55 -53.09 -13.31
N GLY A 3 6.18 -52.38 -12.38
CA GLY A 3 5.89 -50.97 -12.10
C GLY A 3 6.69 -50.09 -13.06
N GLY A 4 6.02 -49.16 -13.71
CA GLY A 4 6.63 -48.04 -14.43
C GLY A 4 6.35 -46.76 -13.66
N ASP A 5 7.38 -46.27 -12.97
CA ASP A 5 7.39 -45.01 -12.22
C ASP A 5 7.58 -43.85 -13.22
N VAL A 6 6.54 -43.06 -13.46
CA VAL A 6 6.62 -41.83 -14.28
C VAL A 6 6.68 -40.64 -13.32
N ARG A 7 7.86 -40.43 -12.71
CA ARG A 7 8.18 -39.16 -12.05
C ARG A 7 8.68 -38.16 -13.10
N GLY A 8 7.76 -37.33 -13.59
CA GLY A 8 8.12 -36.10 -14.29
C GLY A 8 8.89 -35.18 -13.34
N LYS A 9 10.18 -34.96 -13.62
CA LYS A 9 10.99 -33.92 -12.97
C LYS A 9 10.44 -32.55 -13.38
N TRP A 10 9.70 -31.91 -12.49
CA TRP A 10 9.42 -30.48 -12.57
C TRP A 10 10.68 -29.74 -12.13
N THR A 11 11.34 -29.05 -13.06
CA THR A 11 12.49 -28.20 -12.74
C THR A 11 12.00 -26.92 -12.10
N SER A 12 12.60 -26.54 -10.97
CA SER A 12 12.28 -25.34 -10.16
C SER A 12 12.33 -24.02 -10.93
N SER A 13 12.92 -23.99 -12.13
CA SER A 13 12.99 -22.82 -13.01
C SER A 13 11.67 -22.49 -13.73
N GLN A 14 10.72 -23.41 -13.86
CA GLN A 14 9.44 -23.15 -14.54
C GLN A 14 8.36 -22.58 -13.62
N VAL A 15 8.49 -22.73 -12.30
CA VAL A 15 7.50 -22.24 -11.32
C VAL A 15 7.80 -20.78 -10.90
N SER A 16 9.07 -20.37 -10.86
CA SER A 16 9.47 -19.02 -10.42
C SER A 16 9.20 -17.92 -11.45
N GLY A 17 9.33 -18.20 -12.75
CA GLY A 17 9.09 -17.19 -13.81
C GLY A 17 7.62 -16.81 -14.01
N GLY A 18 6.70 -17.75 -13.73
CA GLY A 18 5.25 -17.52 -13.85
C GLY A 18 4.65 -16.73 -12.66
N ALA A 19 5.24 -16.86 -11.47
CA ALA A 19 4.81 -16.14 -10.28
C ALA A 19 5.41 -14.73 -10.21
N MET A 20 6.70 -14.56 -10.53
CA MET A 20 7.33 -13.22 -10.60
C MET A 20 6.70 -12.35 -11.69
N SER A 21 6.42 -12.87 -12.90
CA SER A 21 5.75 -12.07 -13.94
C SER A 21 4.30 -11.73 -13.58
N ARG A 22 3.64 -12.52 -12.73
CA ARG A 22 2.31 -12.21 -12.18
C ARG A 22 2.40 -11.13 -11.10
N VAL A 23 3.31 -11.26 -10.13
CA VAL A 23 3.56 -10.25 -9.09
C VAL A 23 4.08 -8.95 -9.69
N GLU A 24 4.80 -8.98 -10.80
CA GLU A 24 5.26 -7.79 -11.54
C GLU A 24 4.16 -7.18 -12.41
N LYS A 25 3.26 -7.98 -13.00
CA LYS A 25 2.03 -7.48 -13.66
C LYS A 25 1.03 -6.92 -12.66
N ILE A 26 0.87 -7.56 -11.51
CA ILE A 26 0.09 -7.07 -10.36
C ILE A 26 0.77 -5.81 -9.84
N GLY A 27 2.07 -5.83 -9.56
CA GLY A 27 2.86 -4.66 -9.18
C GLY A 27 2.79 -3.52 -10.19
N ARG A 28 2.70 -3.79 -11.50
CA ARG A 28 2.48 -2.79 -12.56
C ARG A 28 1.03 -2.33 -12.67
N ARG A 29 0.03 -3.22 -12.52
CA ARG A 29 -1.41 -2.89 -12.51
C ARG A 29 -1.85 -2.18 -11.22
N TRP A 30 -1.14 -2.42 -10.13
CA TRP A 30 -1.33 -1.79 -8.83
C TRP A 30 -0.43 -0.59 -8.64
N ALA A 31 0.77 -0.55 -9.23
CA ALA A 31 1.42 0.72 -9.51
C ALA A 31 0.46 1.53 -10.35
N LEU A 32 -0.14 1.02 -11.43
CA LEU A 32 -1.17 1.72 -12.18
C LEU A 32 -2.39 2.10 -11.32
N ALA A 33 -2.88 1.28 -10.38
CA ALA A 33 -4.03 1.61 -9.51
C ALA A 33 -3.70 2.62 -8.39
N VAL A 34 -2.55 2.46 -7.73
CA VAL A 34 -2.00 3.36 -6.70
C VAL A 34 -1.48 4.64 -7.33
N VAL A 35 -1.04 4.60 -8.58
CA VAL A 35 -0.81 5.76 -9.45
C VAL A 35 -2.19 6.31 -9.84
N LEU A 36 -3.21 5.52 -10.22
CA LEU A 36 -4.60 5.98 -10.57
C LEU A 36 -5.26 6.77 -9.45
N LEU A 37 -4.91 6.51 -8.19
CA LEU A 37 -5.45 7.25 -7.04
C LEU A 37 -4.40 8.04 -6.23
N GLY A 38 -3.12 7.98 -6.60
CA GLY A 38 -2.02 8.64 -5.90
C GLY A 38 -0.95 9.32 -6.79
N ALA A 39 -0.98 9.12 -8.11
CA ALA A 39 -0.02 9.68 -9.09
C ALA A 39 -0.53 9.81 -10.55
N PHE A 40 -1.80 10.19 -10.82
CA PHE A 40 -2.24 10.50 -12.20
C PHE A 40 -1.98 11.97 -12.57
N GLY A 41 -0.75 12.22 -13.01
CA GLY A 41 -0.42 13.33 -13.90
C GLY A 41 -1.05 13.16 -15.30
N VAL A 42 -1.02 14.23 -16.10
CA VAL A 42 -1.42 14.35 -17.54
C VAL A 42 -2.79 15.08 -17.81
N PHE A 43 -3.10 15.52 -19.04
CA PHE A 43 -3.99 16.62 -19.57
C PHE A 43 -5.51 16.91 -19.26
N GLY A 44 -5.81 18.10 -18.73
CA GLY A 44 -6.66 19.09 -19.45
C GLY A 44 -8.22 18.95 -19.51
N CYS A 45 -8.87 19.65 -18.57
CA CYS A 45 -9.92 20.68 -18.73
C CYS A 45 -11.32 20.39 -19.34
N GLY A 46 -12.36 20.82 -18.59
CA GLY A 46 -13.67 21.26 -19.11
C GLY A 46 -14.88 20.50 -18.54
N GLY A 47 -15.48 21.04 -17.47
CA GLY A 47 -16.50 20.36 -16.66
C GLY A 47 -17.97 20.59 -17.02
N ALA A 48 -18.86 19.95 -16.24
CA ALA A 48 -20.19 20.43 -15.81
C ALA A 48 -20.88 19.34 -14.96
N SER A 49 -21.62 19.77 -13.94
CA SER A 49 -22.18 18.98 -12.83
C SER A 49 -23.61 18.48 -13.04
N ALA A 50 -23.97 17.30 -12.47
CA ALA A 50 -25.38 17.00 -12.12
C ALA A 50 -25.56 15.95 -10.98
N GLY A 51 -26.39 16.33 -10.00
CA GLY A 51 -27.39 15.50 -9.29
C GLY A 51 -26.95 14.41 -8.31
N ARG A 52 -27.04 14.69 -7.00
CA ARG A 52 -26.83 13.75 -5.86
C ARG A 52 -28.15 13.15 -5.39
N GLY A 53 -28.20 11.82 -5.23
CA GLY A 53 -29.22 11.09 -4.48
C GLY A 53 -28.86 10.95 -2.99
N GLU A 54 -29.86 10.70 -2.15
CA GLU A 54 -29.84 10.75 -0.68
C GLU A 54 -28.68 9.98 -0.01
N ALA A 55 -28.08 10.64 0.97
CA ALA A 55 -26.90 10.18 1.70
C ALA A 55 -27.24 9.10 2.74
N THR A 56 -26.84 7.86 2.47
CA THR A 56 -26.51 6.92 3.55
C THR A 56 -25.35 7.51 4.34
N GLY A 57 -25.46 7.56 5.68
CA GLY A 57 -24.41 8.07 6.56
C GLY A 57 -23.03 7.40 6.32
N PRO A 58 -21.95 7.94 6.91
CA PRO A 58 -20.60 7.46 6.65
C PRO A 58 -20.46 5.98 7.03
N ARG A 59 -20.26 5.12 6.02
CA ARG A 59 -20.01 3.68 6.18
C ARG A 59 -18.53 3.42 6.47
N ASP A 60 -18.24 2.31 7.15
CA ASP A 60 -16.85 1.91 7.38
C ASP A 60 -16.24 1.43 6.04
N THR A 61 -15.04 1.90 5.70
CA THR A 61 -14.36 1.50 4.45
C THR A 61 -14.08 0.00 4.40
N LEU A 62 -13.99 -0.65 5.57
CA LEU A 62 -13.83 -2.09 5.68
C LEU A 62 -15.05 -2.89 5.18
N GLU A 63 -16.24 -2.28 5.11
CA GLU A 63 -17.45 -2.95 4.58
C GLU A 63 -17.33 -3.31 3.09
N PHE A 64 -16.45 -2.64 2.36
CA PHE A 64 -16.28 -2.82 0.91
C PHE A 64 -15.16 -3.81 0.57
N VAL A 65 -14.43 -4.30 1.58
CA VAL A 65 -13.33 -5.24 1.39
C VAL A 65 -13.83 -6.62 0.96
N PRO A 66 -13.18 -7.28 0.00
CA PRO A 66 -13.50 -8.66 -0.34
C PRO A 66 -13.41 -9.63 0.85
N ALA A 67 -14.40 -10.51 1.03
CA ALA A 67 -14.42 -11.49 2.13
C ALA A 67 -13.23 -12.48 2.08
N ASN A 68 -12.71 -12.71 0.88
CA ASN A 68 -11.55 -13.54 0.60
C ASN A 68 -10.22 -12.75 0.57
N ALA A 69 -10.23 -11.46 0.89
CA ALA A 69 -9.00 -10.69 1.00
C ALA A 69 -8.06 -11.34 2.03
N PHE A 70 -6.78 -11.39 1.69
CA PHE A 70 -5.72 -11.90 2.56
C PHE A 70 -4.73 -10.81 2.96
N ALA A 71 -4.67 -9.67 2.26
CA ALA A 71 -3.83 -8.55 2.63
C ALA A 71 -4.58 -7.23 2.52
N LEU A 72 -4.38 -6.34 3.51
CA LEU A 72 -4.88 -4.98 3.51
C LEU A 72 -3.75 -3.98 3.71
N ALA A 73 -3.89 -2.81 3.08
CA ALA A 73 -3.09 -1.65 3.40
C ALA A 73 -4.02 -0.44 3.55
N ARG A 74 -3.85 0.36 4.59
CA ARG A 74 -4.60 1.58 4.84
C ARG A 74 -3.64 2.74 4.97
N VAL A 75 -4.01 3.86 4.38
CA VAL A 75 -3.35 5.16 4.56
C VAL A 75 -4.40 6.17 5.02
N SER A 76 -4.14 6.81 6.16
CA SER A 76 -4.92 7.91 6.69
C SER A 76 -4.33 9.24 6.21
N VAL A 77 -4.67 9.64 4.98
CA VAL A 77 -4.20 10.91 4.40
C VAL A 77 -4.58 12.11 5.27
N ALA A 78 -5.77 12.10 5.88
CA ALA A 78 -6.18 13.14 6.83
C ALA A 78 -5.30 13.26 8.07
N SER A 79 -4.66 12.16 8.49
CA SER A 79 -3.75 12.14 9.63
C SER A 79 -2.33 12.52 9.18
N LEU A 80 -1.88 11.99 8.04
CA LEU A 80 -0.63 12.40 7.39
C LEU A 80 -0.57 13.90 7.14
N ARG A 81 -1.68 14.55 6.72
CA ARG A 81 -1.76 16.00 6.56
C ARG A 81 -1.43 16.80 7.82
N LYS A 82 -1.56 16.19 9.00
CA LYS A 82 -1.24 16.81 10.30
C LYS A 82 0.21 16.57 10.71
N SER A 83 0.95 15.74 9.98
CA SER A 83 2.36 15.47 10.23
C SER A 83 3.21 16.69 9.87
N PRO A 84 4.26 17.01 10.66
CA PRO A 84 5.24 18.03 10.29
C PRO A 84 6.01 17.70 9.00
N TYR A 85 5.95 16.46 8.51
CA TYR A 85 6.63 16.02 7.30
C TYR A 85 5.75 16.09 6.05
N PHE A 86 4.46 16.46 6.18
CA PHE A 86 3.55 16.47 5.04
C PHE A 86 4.00 17.45 3.95
N GLU A 87 4.49 18.63 4.32
CA GLU A 87 4.98 19.62 3.37
C GLU A 87 6.21 19.13 2.59
N LEU A 88 7.06 18.30 3.21
CA LEU A 88 8.20 17.69 2.53
C LEU A 88 7.75 16.64 1.51
N LEU A 89 6.75 15.83 1.88
CA LEU A 89 6.15 14.84 0.96
C LEU A 89 5.44 15.53 -0.20
N GLU A 90 4.69 16.59 0.09
CA GLU A 90 3.99 17.39 -0.92
C GLU A 90 4.98 18.14 -1.82
N GLY A 91 6.04 18.72 -1.25
CA GLY A 91 7.12 19.40 -1.96
C GLY A 91 7.85 18.45 -2.89
N HIS A 92 8.25 17.27 -2.42
CA HIS A 92 8.88 16.25 -3.25
C HIS A 92 7.99 15.84 -4.43
N TYR A 93 6.69 15.69 -4.19
CA TYR A 93 5.72 15.38 -5.24
C TYR A 93 5.55 16.52 -6.25
N LYS A 94 5.56 17.78 -5.79
CA LYS A 94 5.54 18.97 -6.67
C LYS A 94 6.81 19.08 -7.52
N ASP A 95 7.96 18.84 -6.91
CA ASP A 95 9.27 19.03 -7.52
C ASP A 95 9.65 17.90 -8.48
N SER A 96 9.03 16.72 -8.39
CA SER A 96 9.25 15.63 -9.34
C SER A 96 8.76 15.96 -10.76
N GLY A 97 8.03 17.07 -10.95
CA GLY A 97 7.41 17.43 -12.22
C GLY A 97 6.21 16.55 -12.56
N GLU A 98 5.82 15.65 -11.66
CA GLU A 98 4.69 14.71 -11.82
C GLU A 98 3.38 15.26 -11.21
N ALA A 99 3.43 16.40 -10.52
CA ALA A 99 2.26 16.95 -9.83
C ALA A 99 1.26 17.65 -10.77
N ASP A 100 0.12 16.99 -10.97
CA ASP A 100 -1.10 17.63 -11.46
C ASP A 100 -1.79 18.38 -10.32
N LEU A 101 -1.98 19.69 -10.49
CA LEU A 101 -2.64 20.54 -9.50
C LEU A 101 -4.09 20.11 -9.22
N GLU A 102 -4.78 19.52 -10.20
CA GLU A 102 -6.12 18.96 -10.00
C GLU A 102 -6.07 17.68 -9.16
N LEU A 103 -5.07 16.83 -9.38
CA LEU A 103 -4.84 15.64 -8.54
C LEU A 103 -4.50 16.04 -7.10
N LEU A 104 -3.59 17.00 -6.91
CA LEU A 104 -3.26 17.52 -5.58
C LEU A 104 -4.51 18.04 -4.85
N ARG A 105 -5.42 18.68 -5.58
CA ARG A 105 -6.70 19.14 -5.04
C ARG A 105 -7.64 17.99 -4.67
N ILE A 106 -7.69 16.91 -5.46
CA ILE A 106 -8.47 15.71 -5.13
C ILE A 106 -7.87 14.99 -3.93
N VAL A 107 -6.54 14.82 -3.91
CA VAL A 107 -5.78 14.22 -2.79
C VAL A 107 -5.97 15.03 -1.51
N ALA A 108 -6.06 16.36 -1.60
CA ALA A 108 -6.39 17.22 -0.47
C ALA A 108 -7.78 16.90 0.13
N GLY A 109 -8.71 16.43 -0.69
CA GLY A 109 -10.03 15.94 -0.27
C GLY A 109 -10.04 14.49 0.22
N VAL A 110 -9.02 13.68 -0.06
CA VAL A 110 -8.94 12.27 0.40
C VAL A 110 -8.68 12.23 1.90
N ASP A 111 -9.48 11.49 2.66
CA ASP A 111 -9.23 11.24 4.08
C ASP A 111 -8.52 9.91 4.31
N HIS A 112 -8.97 8.88 3.60
CA HIS A 112 -8.47 7.52 3.75
C HIS A 112 -8.40 6.80 2.41
N VAL A 113 -7.34 6.03 2.24
CA VAL A 113 -7.21 5.02 1.18
C VAL A 113 -7.08 3.67 1.84
N LEU A 114 -7.86 2.69 1.39
CA LEU A 114 -7.76 1.30 1.81
C LEU A 114 -7.57 0.44 0.57
N LEU A 115 -6.54 -0.39 0.59
CA LEU A 115 -6.20 -1.38 -0.40
C LEU A 115 -6.53 -2.76 0.15
N ALA A 116 -7.14 -3.61 -0.65
CA ALA A 116 -7.40 -4.99 -0.31
C ALA A 116 -6.99 -5.90 -1.47
N VAL A 117 -6.18 -6.90 -1.16
CA VAL A 117 -5.72 -7.91 -2.10
C VAL A 117 -6.46 -9.23 -1.83
N SER A 118 -7.05 -9.77 -2.88
CA SER A 118 -7.82 -11.02 -2.83
C SER A 118 -7.53 -11.88 -4.06
N PRO A 119 -7.67 -13.21 -3.98
CA PRO A 119 -7.65 -14.03 -5.18
C PRO A 119 -8.86 -13.73 -6.08
N ASN A 120 -8.63 -13.77 -7.38
CA ASN A 120 -9.57 -13.56 -8.47
C ASN A 120 -10.04 -14.92 -9.00
N GLY A 121 -11.30 -15.26 -8.72
CA GLY A 121 -11.90 -16.54 -9.15
C GLY A 121 -11.09 -17.78 -8.74
N ASP A 122 -11.33 -18.87 -9.46
CA ASP A 122 -10.71 -20.19 -9.18
C ASP A 122 -9.30 -20.34 -9.79
N GLY A 123 -8.87 -19.37 -10.61
CA GLY A 123 -7.60 -19.43 -11.37
C GLY A 123 -6.35 -18.98 -10.60
N GLY A 124 -6.50 -18.47 -9.38
CA GLY A 124 -5.38 -18.03 -8.53
C GLY A 124 -4.69 -16.74 -9.02
N GLU A 125 -5.30 -15.97 -9.91
CA GLU A 125 -4.84 -14.60 -10.20
C GLU A 125 -5.13 -13.72 -8.98
N LEU A 126 -4.32 -12.70 -8.70
CA LEU A 126 -4.62 -11.75 -7.62
C LEU A 126 -5.38 -10.58 -8.21
N SER A 127 -6.39 -10.12 -7.47
CA SER A 127 -7.17 -8.94 -7.76
C SER A 127 -7.17 -7.97 -6.59
N ALA A 128 -7.76 -6.84 -6.88
CA ALA A 128 -7.56 -5.57 -6.27
C ALA A 128 -8.87 -4.90 -5.94
N THR A 129 -9.04 -4.49 -4.70
CA THR A 129 -10.08 -3.55 -4.35
C THR A 129 -9.45 -2.39 -3.62
N MET A 130 -9.64 -1.19 -4.14
CA MET A 130 -9.23 0.03 -3.50
C MET A 130 -10.46 0.84 -3.12
N VAL A 131 -10.52 1.27 -1.87
CA VAL A 131 -11.58 2.10 -1.33
C VAL A 131 -10.95 3.44 -0.99
N VAL A 132 -11.45 4.50 -1.62
CA VAL A 132 -11.04 5.87 -1.33
C VAL A 132 -12.20 6.58 -0.67
N ARG A 133 -11.94 7.14 0.50
CA ARG A 133 -12.89 7.95 1.24
C ARG A 133 -12.35 9.36 1.42
N GLY A 134 -13.21 10.35 1.26
CA GLY A 134 -12.83 11.76 1.39
C GLY A 134 -14.01 12.72 1.29
N ASP A 135 -13.73 14.00 1.48
CA ASP A 135 -14.68 15.09 1.28
C ASP A 135 -14.58 15.64 -0.15
N PHE A 136 -15.05 14.85 -1.11
CA PHE A 136 -15.05 15.24 -2.51
C PHE A 136 -16.22 16.18 -2.82
N LYS A 137 -15.94 17.23 -3.60
CA LYS A 137 -17.03 18.04 -4.16
C LYS A 137 -17.82 17.19 -5.16
N PRO A 138 -19.14 17.42 -5.29
CA PRO A 138 -19.95 16.70 -6.27
C PRO A 138 -19.33 16.75 -7.67
N ASN A 139 -19.17 15.59 -8.30
CA ASN A 139 -18.61 15.42 -9.65
C ASN A 139 -17.14 15.85 -9.81
N GLU A 140 -16.41 16.21 -8.75
CA GLU A 140 -14.99 16.58 -8.86
C GLU A 140 -14.14 15.40 -9.33
N VAL A 141 -14.31 14.24 -8.68
CA VAL A 141 -13.67 12.99 -9.08
C VAL A 141 -14.10 12.57 -10.49
N LEU A 142 -15.41 12.64 -10.80
CA LEU A 142 -15.90 12.27 -12.14
C LEU A 142 -15.34 13.19 -13.25
N SER A 143 -15.26 14.49 -12.99
CA SER A 143 -14.71 15.46 -13.97
C SER A 143 -13.23 15.19 -14.22
N PHE A 144 -12.49 14.87 -13.16
CA PHE A 144 -11.10 14.44 -13.28
C PHE A 144 -10.95 13.15 -14.08
N LEU A 145 -11.74 12.11 -13.77
CA LEU A 145 -11.71 10.86 -14.54
C LEU A 145 -12.08 11.08 -16.02
N GLN A 146 -13.02 11.99 -16.30
CA GLN A 146 -13.40 12.38 -17.66
C GLN A 146 -12.32 13.16 -18.40
N ALA A 147 -11.59 14.04 -17.70
CA ALA A 147 -10.41 14.69 -18.27
C ALA A 147 -9.38 13.62 -18.64
N LYS A 148 -8.99 12.77 -17.68
CA LYS A 148 -7.99 11.70 -17.84
C LYS A 148 -8.29 10.75 -18.98
N ALA A 149 -9.51 10.24 -19.06
CA ALA A 149 -9.89 9.32 -20.13
C ALA A 149 -9.72 9.95 -21.53
N LYS A 150 -9.98 11.26 -21.68
CA LYS A 150 -9.78 11.95 -22.96
C LYS A 150 -8.30 12.05 -23.36
N GLU A 151 -7.41 12.17 -22.38
CA GLU A 151 -5.95 12.26 -22.60
C GLU A 151 -5.39 10.95 -23.11
N GLU A 152 -5.80 9.86 -22.46
CA GLU A 152 -5.32 8.51 -22.73
C GLU A 152 -6.03 7.88 -23.94
N SER A 153 -6.92 8.63 -24.61
CA SER A 153 -7.79 8.14 -25.69
C SER A 153 -8.72 6.99 -25.26
N GLY A 154 -8.96 6.87 -23.95
CA GLY A 154 -9.86 5.88 -23.36
C GLY A 154 -11.32 6.32 -23.46
N ALA A 155 -12.23 5.33 -23.49
CA ALA A 155 -13.66 5.59 -23.47
C ALA A 155 -14.17 5.50 -22.02
N LEU A 156 -14.52 6.64 -21.43
CA LEU A 156 -15.17 6.66 -20.13
C LEU A 156 -16.67 6.39 -20.29
N GLN A 157 -17.12 5.28 -19.70
CA GLN A 157 -18.54 4.92 -19.64
C GLN A 157 -19.07 5.17 -18.24
N VAL A 158 -20.16 5.93 -18.14
CA VAL A 158 -20.87 6.14 -16.88
C VAL A 158 -22.20 5.40 -16.94
N GLU A 159 -22.40 4.46 -16.03
CA GLU A 159 -23.62 3.68 -15.87
C GLU A 159 -24.23 3.96 -14.49
N GLN A 160 -25.54 4.19 -14.42
CA GLN A 160 -26.25 4.27 -13.16
C GLN A 160 -26.92 2.92 -12.86
N ARG A 161 -26.56 2.28 -11.74
CA ARG A 161 -27.21 1.05 -11.26
C ARG A 161 -27.80 1.27 -9.87
N GLY A 162 -29.10 1.50 -9.82
CA GLY A 162 -29.79 1.83 -8.57
C GLY A 162 -29.21 3.10 -7.95
N ALA A 163 -28.77 3.02 -6.69
CA ALA A 163 -28.17 4.14 -5.96
C ALA A 163 -26.68 4.37 -6.29
N TYR A 164 -26.06 3.52 -7.10
CA TYR A 164 -24.62 3.57 -7.39
C TYR A 164 -24.36 4.12 -8.78
N ARG A 165 -23.34 4.97 -8.89
CA ARG A 165 -22.78 5.40 -10.17
C ARG A 165 -21.53 4.59 -10.44
N ILE A 166 -21.49 3.94 -11.59
CA ILE A 166 -20.38 3.12 -12.03
C ILE A 166 -19.68 3.87 -13.15
N VAL A 167 -18.38 4.06 -13.00
CA VAL A 167 -17.50 4.63 -14.01
C VAL A 167 -16.58 3.52 -14.49
N ARG A 168 -16.59 3.25 -15.79
CA ARG A 168 -15.66 2.31 -16.43
C ARG A 168 -14.69 3.10 -17.28
N ILE A 169 -13.41 2.80 -17.13
CA ILE A 169 -12.34 3.33 -17.96
C ILE A 169 -11.83 2.13 -18.73
N ASP A 170 -12.20 2.07 -20.01
CA ASP A 170 -11.98 0.93 -20.90
C ASP A 170 -12.47 -0.40 -20.31
N GLU A 171 -11.83 -1.52 -20.68
CA GLU A 171 -12.16 -2.87 -20.18
C GLU A 171 -11.35 -3.27 -18.93
N GLU A 172 -10.53 -2.37 -18.39
CA GLU A 172 -9.54 -2.70 -17.36
C GLU A 172 -9.92 -2.26 -15.94
N VAL A 173 -10.65 -1.14 -15.79
CA VAL A 173 -10.95 -0.56 -14.48
C VAL A 173 -12.41 -0.15 -14.35
N ALA A 174 -13.03 -0.52 -13.23
CA ALA A 174 -14.33 -0.03 -12.83
C ALA A 174 -14.24 0.67 -11.47
N ALA A 175 -14.84 1.84 -11.37
CA ALA A 175 -14.98 2.61 -10.13
C ALA A 175 -16.46 2.77 -9.79
N VAL A 176 -16.82 2.57 -8.53
CA VAL A 176 -18.19 2.70 -8.02
C VAL A 176 -18.23 3.85 -7.02
N GLU A 177 -19.00 4.89 -7.34
CA GLU A 177 -19.32 5.98 -6.43
C GLU A 177 -20.44 5.52 -5.48
N ILE A 178 -20.17 5.55 -4.18
CA ILE A 178 -21.09 5.18 -3.11
C ILE A 178 -21.40 6.42 -2.30
N GLY A 179 -22.61 6.95 -2.47
CA GLY A 179 -23.02 8.20 -1.86
C GLY A 179 -22.15 9.35 -2.36
N THR A 180 -21.58 10.10 -1.42
CA THR A 180 -20.96 11.40 -1.69
C THR A 180 -19.47 11.46 -1.37
N HIS A 181 -18.96 10.46 -0.66
CA HIS A 181 -17.67 10.49 0.01
C HIS A 181 -16.84 9.22 -0.21
N THR A 182 -17.32 8.25 -0.98
CA THR A 182 -16.66 6.95 -1.09
C THR A 182 -16.64 6.47 -2.52
N TRP A 183 -15.47 6.05 -2.97
CA TRP A 183 -15.21 5.45 -4.26
C TRP A 183 -14.60 4.08 -4.05
N VAL A 184 -15.10 3.08 -4.77
CA VAL A 184 -14.57 1.71 -4.74
C VAL A 184 -14.08 1.37 -6.14
N VAL A 185 -12.76 1.22 -6.28
CA VAL A 185 -12.09 0.87 -7.53
C VAL A 185 -11.76 -0.61 -7.52
N VAL A 186 -12.19 -1.30 -8.57
CA VAL A 186 -12.07 -2.75 -8.75
C VAL A 186 -11.80 -3.10 -10.20
N GLU A 187 -11.28 -4.30 -10.42
CA GLU A 187 -11.27 -4.88 -11.76
C GLU A 187 -12.72 -5.16 -12.23
N PRO A 188 -13.05 -4.95 -13.51
CA PRO A 188 -14.39 -5.17 -14.05
C PRO A 188 -14.95 -6.57 -13.80
N ALA A 189 -14.09 -7.60 -13.80
CA ALA A 189 -14.47 -8.98 -13.47
C ALA A 189 -15.03 -9.14 -12.04
N ASN A 190 -14.64 -8.25 -11.12
CA ASN A 190 -15.07 -8.26 -9.72
C ASN A 190 -16.17 -7.24 -9.41
N LEU A 191 -16.65 -6.49 -10.42
CA LEU A 191 -17.64 -5.43 -10.23
C LEU A 191 -18.95 -5.95 -9.66
N ASP A 192 -19.54 -7.00 -10.24
CA ASP A 192 -20.85 -7.50 -9.79
C ASP A 192 -20.77 -8.10 -8.37
N ALA A 193 -19.68 -8.80 -8.04
CA ALA A 193 -19.42 -9.29 -6.68
C ALA A 193 -19.25 -8.14 -5.67
N THR A 194 -18.61 -7.04 -6.10
CA THR A 194 -18.43 -5.84 -5.29
C THR A 194 -19.76 -5.13 -5.06
N LEU A 195 -20.58 -4.94 -6.10
CA LEU A 195 -21.92 -4.35 -5.99
C LEU A 195 -22.84 -5.16 -5.06
N ALA A 196 -22.81 -6.50 -5.18
CA ALA A 196 -23.56 -7.38 -4.29
C ALA A 196 -23.15 -7.22 -2.82
N ARG A 197 -21.86 -6.98 -2.55
CA ARG A 197 -21.34 -6.72 -1.20
C ARG A 197 -21.68 -5.33 -0.68
N ILE A 198 -21.60 -4.31 -1.52
CA ILE A 198 -22.01 -2.94 -1.16
C ILE A 198 -23.50 -2.94 -0.72
N ALA A 199 -24.33 -3.70 -1.44
CA ALA A 199 -25.74 -3.90 -1.11
C ALA A 199 -25.95 -4.72 0.19
N ASN A 200 -25.07 -5.70 0.48
CA ASN A 200 -25.16 -6.60 1.63
C ASN A 200 -23.83 -6.71 2.41
N PRO A 201 -23.53 -5.75 3.30
CA PRO A 201 -22.23 -5.67 4.01
C PRO A 201 -22.03 -6.70 5.13
N ALA A 202 -23.07 -7.46 5.51
CA ALA A 202 -23.08 -8.27 6.74
C ALA A 202 -22.14 -9.50 6.74
N ALA A 203 -21.44 -9.80 5.63
CA ALA A 203 -20.49 -10.89 5.54
C ALA A 203 -19.05 -10.38 5.72
N GLY A 204 -18.68 -10.05 6.97
CA GLY A 204 -17.32 -9.60 7.31
C GLY A 204 -16.25 -10.63 6.91
N ALA A 205 -15.11 -10.16 6.41
CA ALA A 205 -13.96 -11.01 6.12
C ALA A 205 -13.29 -11.44 7.45
N PRO A 206 -12.94 -12.72 7.65
CA PRO A 206 -12.18 -13.18 8.82
C PRO A 206 -10.87 -12.41 9.04
N VAL A 207 -10.24 -11.94 7.96
CA VAL A 207 -9.09 -11.02 8.02
C VAL A 207 -9.48 -9.75 8.77
N LEU A 208 -10.61 -9.10 8.47
CA LEU A 208 -11.02 -7.88 9.18
C LEU A 208 -11.15 -8.06 10.69
N GLU A 209 -11.58 -9.24 11.15
CA GLU A 209 -11.62 -9.53 12.60
C GLU A 209 -10.23 -9.73 13.19
N ALA A 210 -9.32 -10.41 12.49
CA ALA A 210 -7.93 -10.56 12.93
C ALA A 210 -7.22 -9.20 12.99
N LEU A 211 -7.42 -8.35 11.98
CA LEU A 211 -6.83 -7.02 11.89
C LEU A 211 -7.33 -6.07 12.97
N ARG A 212 -8.63 -6.10 13.26
CA ARG A 212 -9.20 -5.30 14.34
C ARG A 212 -8.69 -5.74 15.71
N LYS A 213 -8.42 -7.04 15.91
CA LYS A 213 -7.98 -7.57 17.20
C LYS A 213 -6.50 -7.38 17.47
N GLU A 214 -5.65 -7.46 16.44
CA GLU A 214 -4.20 -7.59 16.66
C GLU A 214 -3.40 -6.29 16.55
N SER A 215 -3.87 -5.29 15.80
CA SER A 215 -2.95 -4.23 15.35
C SER A 215 -3.42 -2.79 15.58
N ALA A 216 -4.52 -2.60 16.32
CA ALA A 216 -5.20 -1.30 16.35
C ALA A 216 -5.39 -0.73 14.94
N PHE A 217 -5.64 -1.61 13.95
CA PHE A 217 -5.72 -1.25 12.54
C PHE A 217 -6.64 -0.03 12.34
N GLY A 218 -6.09 1.03 11.78
CA GLY A 218 -6.79 2.28 11.59
C GLY A 218 -6.59 3.34 12.67
N THR A 219 -5.72 3.11 13.65
CA THR A 219 -5.26 4.14 14.61
C THR A 219 -3.98 4.84 14.18
N HIS A 220 -3.26 4.29 13.20
CA HIS A 220 -2.00 4.83 12.68
C HIS A 220 -2.22 5.59 11.36
N ASP A 221 -1.16 6.26 10.90
CA ASP A 221 -1.18 6.99 9.64
C ASP A 221 -1.10 6.02 8.46
N VAL A 222 -0.31 4.95 8.59
CA VAL A 222 -0.26 3.84 7.64
C VAL A 222 -0.34 2.53 8.39
N ASP A 223 -1.16 1.61 7.90
CA ASP A 223 -1.28 0.25 8.40
C ASP A 223 -1.19 -0.73 7.22
N VAL A 224 -0.39 -1.78 7.33
CA VAL A 224 -0.28 -2.84 6.34
C VAL A 224 -0.35 -4.17 7.08
N VAL A 225 -1.02 -5.13 6.47
CA VAL A 225 -1.17 -6.44 7.07
C VAL A 225 -1.51 -7.50 6.03
N ALA A 226 -0.93 -8.68 6.18
CA ALA A 226 -1.09 -9.79 5.25
C ALA A 226 -1.11 -11.14 6.00
N ASP A 227 -2.08 -11.97 5.65
CA ASP A 227 -2.13 -13.40 5.96
C ASP A 227 -1.42 -14.16 4.84
N MET A 228 -0.18 -14.53 5.12
CA MET A 228 0.70 -15.19 4.16
C MET A 228 0.26 -16.63 3.90
N LYS A 229 -0.35 -17.29 4.89
CA LYS A 229 -0.85 -18.66 4.75
C LYS A 229 -2.02 -18.72 3.77
N ARG A 230 -2.96 -17.78 3.89
CA ARG A 230 -4.14 -17.70 3.01
C ARG A 230 -3.78 -17.29 1.59
N SER A 231 -2.72 -16.50 1.42
CA SER A 231 -2.26 -16.06 0.11
C SER A 231 -1.67 -17.17 -0.77
N GLY A 232 -1.28 -18.31 -0.18
CA GLY A 232 -0.46 -19.33 -0.86
C GLY A 232 0.96 -18.82 -1.21
N LEU A 233 1.33 -17.62 -0.74
CA LEU A 233 2.65 -17.01 -0.91
C LEU A 233 3.60 -17.36 0.25
N SER A 234 3.20 -18.23 1.19
CA SER A 234 4.12 -18.87 2.14
C SER A 234 5.20 -19.60 1.34
N GLY A 235 6.40 -19.01 1.26
CA GLY A 235 7.49 -19.49 0.40
C GLY A 235 7.88 -18.57 -0.77
N GLN A 236 7.17 -17.46 -1.01
CA GLN A 236 7.46 -16.49 -2.09
C GLN A 236 7.82 -15.08 -1.58
N VAL A 237 7.88 -14.88 -0.26
CA VAL A 237 8.28 -13.59 0.32
C VAL A 237 9.80 -13.43 0.21
N ALA A 238 10.18 -12.62 -0.78
CA ALA A 238 11.45 -11.98 -1.06
C ALA A 238 12.54 -12.80 -1.79
N PRO A 239 13.00 -12.36 -2.99
CA PRO A 239 14.32 -12.73 -3.49
C PRO A 239 15.37 -12.13 -2.55
N GLY A 240 16.04 -12.99 -1.76
CA GLY A 240 17.02 -12.59 -0.74
C GLY A 240 16.56 -12.80 0.71
N GLY A 241 15.31 -13.21 0.93
CA GLY A 241 14.83 -13.70 2.22
C GLY A 241 15.44 -15.06 2.53
N GLY A 242 16.13 -15.21 3.66
CA GLY A 242 16.58 -16.52 4.11
C GLY A 242 15.41 -17.49 4.32
N PRO A 243 15.69 -18.79 4.50
CA PRO A 243 14.67 -19.85 4.68
C PRO A 243 13.70 -19.64 5.86
N ALA A 244 13.93 -18.63 6.70
CA ALA A 244 13.05 -18.27 7.81
C ALA A 244 11.76 -17.55 7.38
N LEU A 245 11.73 -16.85 6.23
CA LEU A 245 10.52 -16.12 5.79
C LEU A 245 9.44 -17.02 5.18
N GLU A 246 9.77 -18.27 4.86
CA GLU A 246 8.82 -19.25 4.32
C GLU A 246 7.80 -19.72 5.38
N GLU A 247 8.16 -19.61 6.65
CA GLU A 247 7.36 -20.05 7.81
C GLU A 247 6.58 -18.91 8.49
N VAL A 248 6.61 -17.70 7.89
CA VAL A 248 5.82 -16.57 8.34
C VAL A 248 4.37 -16.79 7.92
N GLU A 249 3.47 -16.88 8.91
CA GLU A 249 2.03 -17.03 8.69
C GLU A 249 1.36 -15.67 8.49
N ARG A 250 1.87 -14.61 9.14
CA ARG A 250 1.29 -13.27 9.10
C ARG A 250 2.36 -12.19 9.17
N VAL A 251 2.11 -11.08 8.50
CA VAL A 251 2.93 -9.86 8.55
C VAL A 251 2.04 -8.68 8.86
N SER A 252 2.44 -7.81 9.77
CA SER A 252 1.85 -6.48 9.90
C SER A 252 2.94 -5.40 9.98
N ALA A 253 2.60 -4.20 9.55
CA ALA A 253 3.45 -3.02 9.66
C ALA A 253 2.58 -1.78 9.89
N HIS A 254 3.06 -0.89 10.74
CA HIS A 254 2.37 0.32 11.17
C HIS A 254 3.35 1.49 11.14
N LEU A 255 2.86 2.66 10.76
CA LEU A 255 3.64 3.89 10.75
C LEU A 255 2.80 5.05 11.28
N ASP A 256 3.36 5.79 12.23
CA ASP A 256 2.84 7.06 12.74
C ASP A 256 3.88 8.15 12.55
N LEU A 257 3.44 9.26 11.96
CA LEU A 257 4.25 10.41 11.57
C LEU A 257 3.85 11.70 12.32
N ARG A 258 2.97 11.62 13.32
CA ARG A 258 2.40 12.81 13.99
C ARG A 258 3.38 13.55 14.89
N SER A 259 4.33 12.85 15.51
CA SER A 259 5.25 13.41 16.52
C SER A 259 6.71 12.97 16.34
N GLY A 260 7.08 12.57 15.13
CA GLY A 260 8.31 11.83 14.84
C GLY A 260 8.03 10.71 13.86
N ILE A 261 8.95 9.77 13.69
CA ILE A 261 8.73 8.54 12.94
C ILE A 261 8.62 7.40 13.94
N ARG A 262 7.43 6.82 14.07
CA ARG A 262 7.22 5.59 14.81
C ARG A 262 6.76 4.49 13.88
N GLY A 263 7.66 3.56 13.60
CA GLY A 263 7.39 2.36 12.82
C GLY A 263 7.27 1.14 13.72
N GLU A 264 6.32 0.27 13.43
CA GLU A 264 6.19 -1.03 14.10
C GLU A 264 5.95 -2.11 13.06
N GLY A 265 6.67 -3.22 13.14
CA GLY A 265 6.53 -4.35 12.23
C GLY A 265 6.46 -5.65 13.02
N THR A 266 5.48 -6.49 12.70
CA THR A 266 5.24 -7.77 13.36
C THR A 266 5.27 -8.90 12.34
N LEU A 267 5.99 -9.97 12.66
CA LEU A 267 5.96 -11.22 11.91
C LEU A 267 5.47 -12.32 12.86
N ALA A 268 4.37 -12.98 12.51
CA ALA A 268 3.89 -14.15 13.21
C ALA A 268 4.41 -15.41 12.53
N PHE A 269 5.17 -16.21 13.25
CA PHE A 269 5.76 -17.46 12.77
C PHE A 269 4.92 -18.68 13.16
N ALA A 270 5.12 -19.80 12.48
CA ALA A 270 4.51 -21.07 12.88
C ALA A 270 5.06 -21.59 14.23
N ASP A 271 6.31 -21.25 14.57
CA ASP A 271 7.08 -21.73 15.71
C ASP A 271 7.80 -20.60 16.47
N ALA A 272 7.91 -20.75 17.79
CA ALA A 272 8.54 -19.79 18.68
C ALA A 272 10.06 -19.75 18.58
N ALA A 273 10.71 -20.89 18.32
CA ALA A 273 12.17 -20.93 18.18
C ALA A 273 12.62 -20.14 16.93
N ARG A 274 11.82 -20.14 15.87
CA ARG A 274 12.03 -19.29 14.69
C ARG A 274 11.93 -17.80 14.98
N ALA A 275 10.88 -17.36 15.67
CA ALA A 275 10.72 -15.97 16.06
C ALA A 275 11.91 -15.48 16.90
N ALA A 276 12.36 -16.31 17.86
CA ALA A 276 13.55 -16.03 18.67
C ALA A 276 14.84 -15.98 17.84
N ALA A 277 15.05 -16.93 16.93
CA ALA A 277 16.23 -16.95 16.05
C ALA A 277 16.28 -15.73 15.13
N PHE A 278 15.14 -15.32 14.57
CA PHE A 278 15.03 -14.12 13.73
C PHE A 278 15.32 -12.85 14.53
N ALA A 279 14.87 -12.77 15.79
CA ALA A 279 15.20 -11.67 16.67
C ALA A 279 16.71 -11.58 16.98
N GLU A 280 17.36 -12.69 17.28
CA GLU A 280 18.80 -12.72 17.52
C GLU A 280 19.62 -12.36 16.27
N ASP A 281 19.21 -12.82 15.08
CA ASP A 281 19.85 -12.43 13.82
C ASP A 281 19.73 -10.93 13.58
N LEU A 282 18.53 -10.35 13.75
CA LEU A 282 18.33 -8.91 13.59
C LEU A 282 19.13 -8.11 14.63
N ARG A 283 19.14 -8.51 15.90
CA ARG A 283 19.95 -7.85 16.95
C ARG A 283 21.44 -7.87 16.60
N THR A 284 21.94 -8.98 16.07
CA THR A 284 23.34 -9.11 15.63
C THR A 284 23.65 -8.20 14.44
N ARG A 285 22.74 -8.12 13.47
CA ARG A 285 22.86 -7.20 12.32
C ARG A 285 22.82 -5.74 12.75
N LEU A 286 21.92 -5.36 13.65
CA LEU A 286 21.84 -4.00 14.20
C LEU A 286 23.12 -3.63 14.96
N ALA A 287 23.66 -4.55 15.77
CA ALA A 287 24.94 -4.35 16.47
C ALA A 287 26.12 -4.18 15.49
N THR A 288 26.09 -4.88 14.36
CA THR A 288 27.09 -4.74 13.28
C THR A 288 26.93 -3.41 12.54
N LEU A 289 25.70 -3.06 12.17
CA LEU A 289 25.35 -1.77 11.53
C LEU A 289 25.74 -0.59 12.42
N ARG A 290 25.56 -0.68 13.73
CA ARG A 290 25.97 0.35 14.69
C ARG A 290 27.46 0.66 14.61
N LYS A 291 28.30 -0.34 14.29
CA LYS A 291 29.75 -0.20 14.16
C LYS A 291 30.20 0.18 12.75
N SER A 292 29.28 0.24 11.78
CA SER A 292 29.59 0.61 10.41
C SER A 292 30.02 2.08 10.31
N GLN A 293 31.05 2.33 9.52
CA GLN A 293 31.52 3.68 9.23
C GLN A 293 30.42 4.53 8.56
N VAL A 294 29.57 3.90 7.73
CA VAL A 294 28.44 4.57 7.06
C VAL A 294 27.43 5.10 8.08
N THR A 295 27.08 4.30 9.09
CA THR A 295 26.18 4.69 10.17
C THR A 295 26.72 5.90 10.95
N THR A 296 28.02 5.91 11.22
CA THR A 296 28.69 7.02 11.91
C THR A 296 28.68 8.29 11.05
N ILE A 297 29.01 8.19 9.76
CA ILE A 297 29.03 9.32 8.82
C ILE A 297 27.64 9.93 8.68
N LEU A 298 26.61 9.10 8.49
CA LEU A 298 25.22 9.55 8.34
C LEU A 298 24.57 9.93 9.69
N GLY A 299 25.24 9.62 10.81
CA GLY A 299 24.73 9.88 12.15
C GLY A 299 23.47 9.07 12.50
N LEU A 300 23.32 7.88 11.92
CA LEU A 300 22.17 6.98 12.12
C LEU A 300 22.23 6.20 13.44
N GLY A 301 23.24 6.46 14.28
CA GLY A 301 23.43 5.76 15.55
C GLY A 301 22.23 5.90 16.49
N SER A 302 21.62 7.09 16.60
CA SER A 302 20.44 7.29 17.46
C SER A 302 19.21 6.56 16.92
N VAL A 303 19.05 6.50 15.59
CA VAL A 303 17.97 5.74 14.93
C VAL A 303 18.10 4.25 15.23
N ILE A 304 19.31 3.70 15.12
CA ILE A 304 19.56 2.29 15.45
C ILE A 304 19.31 2.02 16.94
N ASP A 305 19.70 2.95 17.82
CA ASP A 305 19.45 2.84 19.26
C ASP A 305 17.96 2.93 19.63
N GLY A 306 17.15 3.57 18.78
CA GLY A 306 15.69 3.60 18.86
C GLY A 306 14.99 2.32 18.36
N VAL A 307 15.74 1.35 17.80
CA VAL A 307 15.18 0.08 17.34
C VAL A 307 15.06 -0.90 18.51
N VAL A 308 13.83 -1.21 18.88
CA VAL A 308 13.49 -2.26 19.86
C VAL A 308 13.09 -3.52 19.10
N VAL A 309 13.81 -4.61 19.35
CA VAL A 309 13.50 -5.93 18.81
C VAL A 309 13.05 -6.83 19.95
N THR A 310 11.87 -7.41 19.82
CA THR A 310 11.27 -8.34 20.78
C THR A 310 10.79 -9.60 20.08
N ALA A 311 10.93 -10.74 20.74
CA ALA A 311 10.28 -11.99 20.32
C ALA A 311 9.56 -12.55 21.55
N ALA A 312 8.30 -12.90 21.39
CA ALA A 312 7.45 -13.47 22.43
C ALA A 312 6.57 -14.55 21.80
N GLU A 313 6.64 -15.76 22.34
CA GLU A 313 5.99 -16.92 21.75
C GLU A 313 6.32 -17.03 20.25
N LYS A 314 5.32 -16.93 19.38
CA LYS A 314 5.44 -17.03 17.92
C LYS A 314 5.59 -15.69 17.22
N ASP A 315 5.51 -14.60 17.96
CA ASP A 315 5.53 -13.26 17.41
C ASP A 315 6.91 -12.64 17.54
N PHE A 316 7.36 -12.08 16.43
CA PHE A 316 8.53 -11.23 16.33
C PHE A 316 8.06 -9.81 16.06
N LEU A 317 8.52 -8.88 16.87
CA LEU A 317 8.15 -7.47 16.82
C LEU A 317 9.40 -6.61 16.72
N VAL A 318 9.39 -5.68 15.77
CA VAL A 318 10.38 -4.61 15.64
C VAL A 318 9.65 -3.29 15.76
N ARG A 319 10.10 -2.45 16.69
CA ARG A 319 9.63 -1.09 16.81
C ARG A 319 10.79 -0.13 16.60
N VAL A 320 10.57 0.87 15.78
CA VAL A 320 11.50 1.98 15.56
C VAL A 320 10.79 3.25 16.04
N ASP A 321 11.43 3.98 16.95
CA ASP A 321 10.92 5.26 17.43
C ASP A 321 12.01 6.31 17.26
N VAL A 322 11.75 7.30 16.39
CA VAL A 322 12.64 8.41 16.12
C VAL A 322 11.88 9.70 16.41
N ALA A 323 12.30 10.42 17.44
CA ALA A 323 11.70 11.68 17.82
C ALA A 323 11.86 12.74 16.70
N ASP A 324 10.89 13.65 16.59
CA ASP A 324 10.88 14.66 15.53
C ASP A 324 12.18 15.47 15.42
N ALA A 325 12.75 15.89 16.55
CA ALA A 325 14.02 16.62 16.57
C ALA A 325 15.18 15.83 15.92
N GLU A 326 15.17 14.49 15.98
CA GLU A 326 16.18 13.66 15.33
C GLU A 326 15.90 13.51 13.84
N VAL A 327 14.64 13.34 13.44
CA VAL A 327 14.23 13.29 12.03
C VAL A 327 14.64 14.58 11.31
N GLN A 328 14.37 15.74 11.90
CA GLN A 328 14.76 17.04 11.33
C GLN A 328 16.28 17.18 11.18
N ARG A 329 17.06 16.69 12.16
CA ARG A 329 18.53 16.69 12.06
C ARG A 329 19.02 15.79 10.93
N LEU A 330 18.40 14.62 10.75
CA LEU A 330 18.76 13.70 9.66
C LEU A 330 18.45 14.30 8.29
N ILE A 331 17.25 14.87 8.13
CA ILE A 331 16.85 15.57 6.90
C ILE A 331 17.86 16.69 6.60
N GLY A 332 18.14 17.56 7.57
CA GLY A 332 19.10 18.67 7.38
C GLY A 332 20.51 18.20 7.01
N ARG A 333 21.00 17.10 7.59
CA ARG A 333 22.31 16.51 7.25
C ARG A 333 22.33 15.94 5.83
N LEU A 334 21.29 15.18 5.46
CA LEU A 334 21.18 14.59 4.13
C LEU A 334 21.07 15.68 3.05
N SER A 335 20.24 16.70 3.27
CA SER A 335 20.14 17.85 2.37
C SER A 335 21.47 18.60 2.24
N GLY A 336 22.20 18.79 3.34
CA GLY A 336 23.53 19.41 3.31
C GLY A 336 24.57 18.59 2.53
N MET A 337 24.56 17.27 2.68
CA MET A 337 25.44 16.37 1.92
C MET A 337 25.10 16.35 0.43
N LEU A 338 23.81 16.27 0.09
CA LEU A 338 23.35 16.35 -1.31
C LEU A 338 23.72 17.68 -1.95
N GLY A 339 23.57 18.79 -1.22
CA GLY A 339 24.01 20.11 -1.67
C GLY A 339 25.51 20.18 -1.95
N MET A 340 26.35 19.60 -1.08
CA MET A 340 27.80 19.52 -1.32
C MET A 340 28.14 18.62 -2.51
N LEU A 341 27.43 17.50 -2.69
CA LEU A 341 27.68 16.57 -3.79
C LEU A 341 27.29 17.18 -5.14
N MET A 342 26.15 17.88 -5.20
CA MET A 342 25.71 18.62 -6.39
C MET A 342 26.66 19.79 -6.71
N ALA A 343 27.10 20.54 -5.69
CA ALA A 343 28.10 21.60 -5.88
C ALA A 343 29.45 21.04 -6.37
N ALA A 344 29.86 19.88 -5.88
CA ALA A 344 31.09 19.22 -6.33
C ALA A 344 30.99 18.73 -7.78
N THR A 345 29.83 18.22 -8.20
CA THR A 345 29.58 17.85 -9.60
C THR A 345 29.49 19.06 -10.53
N ASP A 346 28.91 20.18 -10.08
CA ASP A 346 28.87 21.43 -10.86
C ASP A 346 30.26 22.06 -11.02
N THR A 347 31.16 21.88 -10.04
CA THR A 347 32.56 22.33 -10.16
C THR A 347 33.43 21.43 -11.02
N ALA A 348 32.99 20.21 -11.34
CA ALA A 348 33.73 19.27 -12.19
C ALA A 348 33.56 19.55 -13.70
N ASP A 349 32.61 20.43 -14.06
CA ASP A 349 32.32 20.88 -15.44
C ASP A 349 32.91 22.27 -15.77
N LEU A 350 33.85 22.77 -14.97
CA LEU A 350 34.66 23.95 -15.34
C LEU A 350 35.97 23.49 -16.02
N PRO A 351 36.33 24.08 -17.18
CA PRO A 351 37.31 23.54 -18.14
C PRO A 351 38.76 23.43 -17.63
#